data_AF-A0A846PAZ3-F1
#
_entry.id   AF-A0A846PAZ3-F1
#
_cell.length_a   1.000
_cell.length_b   1.000
_cell.length_c   1.000
_cell.angle_alpha   90.00
_cell.angle_beta   90.00
_cell.angle_gamma   90.00
#
_symmetry.space_group_name_H-M   'P 1'
#
loop_
_entity.id
_entity.type
_entity.pdbx_description
1 polymer ?
#
loop_
_entity_poly.entity_id
_entity_poly.type
_entity_poly.pdbx_seq_one_letter_code
_entity_poly.pdbx_strand_id
1 'polypeptide(L)'
;LLKEIYEVLSERGKVLGLFQKERTKKPSEKLVNDLVELLVELRDNLRRKGDFELSDGIRAKLREAGVVLEDTSEGSKWKLM
;
A
#
# COMPACT_ATOMS: atom_id res chain seq x y z
N LEU A 1 -9.30 35.85 -15.71
CA LEU A 1 -10.62 35.26 -16.05
C LEU A 1 -10.76 33.77 -15.72
N LEU A 2 -10.18 32.82 -16.47
CA LEU A 2 -10.42 31.38 -16.24
C LEU A 2 -9.95 30.91 -14.84
N LYS A 3 -8.82 31.45 -14.38
CA LYS A 3 -8.24 31.15 -13.07
C LYS A 3 -9.10 31.69 -11.92
N GLU A 4 -9.68 32.88 -12.08
CA GLU A 4 -10.57 33.48 -11.08
C GLU A 4 -11.90 32.74 -10.99
N ILE A 5 -12.46 32.33 -12.13
CA ILE A 5 -13.68 31.51 -12.17
C ILE A 5 -13.45 30.18 -11.46
N TYR A 6 -12.29 29.56 -11.67
CA TYR A 6 -11.92 28.31 -11.01
C TYR A 6 -11.78 28.46 -9.49
N GLU A 7 -11.14 29.54 -9.01
CA GLU A 7 -10.98 29.83 -7.58
C GLU A 7 -12.34 30.01 -6.89
N VAL A 8 -13.21 30.85 -7.46
CA VAL A 8 -14.55 31.12 -6.90
C VAL A 8 -15.41 29.86 -6.88
N LEU A 9 -15.36 29.05 -7.94
CA LEU A 9 -16.12 27.80 -8.02
C LEU A 9 -15.59 26.74 -7.04
N SER A 10 -14.26 26.63 -6.89
CA SER A 10 -13.64 25.73 -5.92
C SER A 10 -13.95 26.13 -4.48
N GLU A 11 -13.88 27.41 -4.15
CA GLU A 11 -14.15 27.91 -2.80
C GLU A 11 -15.60 27.62 -2.39
N ARG A 12 -16.57 27.94 -3.25
CA ARG A 12 -18.00 27.72 -2.99
C ARG A 12 -18.38 26.25 -3.04
N GLY A 13 -17.77 25.49 -3.95
CA GLY A 13 -17.98 24.05 -4.08
C GLY A 13 -17.60 23.27 -2.83
N LYS A 14 -16.60 23.74 -2.04
CA LYS A 14 -16.21 23.12 -0.76
C LYS A 14 -17.36 23.03 0.24
N VAL A 15 -18.21 24.05 0.31
CA VAL A 15 -19.38 24.07 1.22
C VAL A 15 -20.37 22.96 0.88
N LEU A 16 -20.52 22.66 -0.42
CA LEU A 16 -21.39 21.60 -0.95
C LEU A 16 -20.68 20.24 -1.07
N GLY A 17 -19.42 20.15 -0.65
CA GLY A 17 -18.61 18.95 -0.75
C GLY A 17 -18.12 18.59 -2.15
N LEU A 18 -18.24 19.51 -3.11
CA LEU A 18 -17.78 19.35 -4.49
C LEU A 18 -16.29 19.68 -4.62
N PHE A 19 -15.63 19.12 -5.64
CA PHE A 19 -14.21 19.36 -5.94
C PHE A 19 -13.25 19.04 -4.79
N GLN A 20 -13.72 18.27 -3.80
CA GLN A 20 -12.81 17.62 -2.87
C GLN A 20 -11.99 16.65 -3.71
N LYS A 21 -10.65 16.81 -3.71
CA LYS A 21 -9.77 15.70 -4.11
C LYS A 21 -10.31 14.48 -3.38
N GLU A 22 -10.68 13.45 -4.12
CA GLU A 22 -11.13 12.19 -3.54
C GLU A 22 -10.17 11.87 -2.40
N ARG A 23 -10.66 11.92 -1.16
CA ARG A 23 -9.95 11.33 -0.05
C ARG A 23 -10.11 9.82 -0.23
N THR A 24 -9.56 9.26 -1.30
CA THR A 24 -9.00 7.93 -1.19
C THR A 24 -7.99 8.09 -0.07
N LYS A 25 -8.39 7.76 1.16
CA LYS A 25 -7.46 7.48 2.24
C LYS A 25 -6.66 6.30 1.71
N LYS A 26 -5.64 6.58 0.89
CA LYS A 26 -4.56 5.65 0.68
C LYS A 26 -4.13 5.31 2.11
N PRO A 27 -4.16 4.03 2.52
CA PRO A 27 -3.55 3.64 3.77
C PRO A 27 -2.18 4.32 3.81
N SER A 28 -1.78 4.87 4.95
CA SER A 28 -0.48 5.54 5.02
C SER A 28 0.56 4.56 4.49
N GLU A 29 1.44 5.01 3.60
CA GLU A 29 2.48 4.13 3.03
C GLU A 29 3.24 3.40 4.14
N LYS A 30 3.41 4.06 5.29
CA LYS A 30 3.90 3.47 6.53
C LYS A 30 3.07 2.28 7.04
N LEU A 31 1.75 2.37 7.12
CA LEU A 31 0.91 1.25 7.58
C LEU A 31 1.01 0.05 6.62
N VAL A 32 1.09 0.30 5.31
CA VAL A 32 1.28 -0.77 4.32
C VAL A 32 2.67 -1.39 4.48
N ASN A 33 3.72 -0.58 4.66
CA ASN A 33 5.08 -1.05 4.92
C ASN A 33 5.13 -1.94 6.16
N ASP A 34 4.63 -1.44 7.29
CA ASP A 34 4.65 -2.15 8.58
C ASP A 34 3.92 -3.51 8.46
N LEU A 35 2.81 -3.57 7.71
CA LEU A 35 2.05 -4.81 7.51
C LEU A 35 2.78 -5.82 6.60
N VAL A 36 3.41 -5.35 5.52
CA VAL A 36 4.17 -6.21 4.62
C VAL A 36 5.40 -6.77 5.33
N GLU A 37 6.11 -5.95 6.11
CA GLU A 37 7.24 -6.40 6.93
C GLU A 37 6.83 -7.51 7.91
N LEU A 38 5.70 -7.34 8.62
CA LEU A 38 5.16 -8.37 9.50
C LEU A 38 4.88 -9.70 8.78
N LEU A 39 4.36 -9.65 7.55
CA LEU A 39 4.08 -10.85 6.76
C LEU A 39 5.38 -11.52 6.26
N VAL A 40 6.40 -10.74 5.94
CA VAL A 40 7.74 -11.24 5.59
C VAL A 40 8.38 -11.95 6.78
N GLU A 41 8.34 -11.34 7.96
CA GLU A 41 8.86 -11.97 9.19
C GLU A 41 8.13 -13.28 9.52
N LEU A 42 6.80 -13.31 9.37
CA LEU A 42 6.00 -14.51 9.56
C LEU A 42 6.42 -15.62 8.59
N ARG A 43 6.57 -15.29 7.31
CA ARG A 43 7.03 -16.22 6.25
C ARG A 43 8.39 -16.82 6.61
N ASP A 44 9.32 -16.01 7.08
CA ASP A 44 10.68 -16.44 7.43
C ASP A 44 10.68 -17.32 8.70
N ASN A 45 9.84 -16.98 9.67
CA ASN A 45 9.64 -17.81 10.86
C ASN A 45 9.01 -19.17 10.52
N LEU A 46 8.06 -19.23 9.60
CA LEU A 46 7.48 -20.49 9.11
C LEU A 46 8.55 -21.34 8.40
N ARG A 47 9.40 -20.71 7.59
CA ARG A 47 10.51 -21.39 6.92
C ARG A 47 11.52 -21.97 7.94
N ARG A 48 11.85 -21.22 8.99
CA ARG A 48 12.71 -21.71 10.09
C ARG A 48 12.08 -22.87 10.86
N LYS A 49 10.75 -22.92 10.95
CA LYS A 49 10.00 -24.03 11.55
C LYS A 49 9.81 -25.23 10.61
N GLY A 50 10.18 -25.10 9.33
CA GLY A 50 10.00 -26.15 8.33
C GLY A 50 8.61 -26.18 7.66
N ASP A 51 7.74 -25.22 7.95
CA ASP A 51 6.41 -25.08 7.34
C ASP A 51 6.51 -24.37 5.97
N PHE A 52 7.10 -25.06 4.99
CA PHE A 52 7.31 -24.51 3.65
C PHE A 52 6.00 -24.22 2.90
N GLU A 53 4.98 -25.07 3.07
CA GLU A 53 3.68 -24.90 2.41
C GLU A 53 2.99 -23.58 2.82
N LEU A 54 2.97 -23.28 4.13
CA LEU A 54 2.42 -22.02 4.63
C LEU A 54 3.28 -20.82 4.23
N SER A 55 4.60 -20.96 4.25
CA SER A 55 5.53 -19.92 3.79
C SER A 55 5.30 -19.54 2.33
N ASP A 56 5.17 -20.55 1.45
CA ASP A 56 4.89 -20.35 0.03
C ASP A 56 3.48 -19.81 -0.22
N GLY A 57 2.50 -20.23 0.60
CA GLY A 57 1.15 -19.68 0.58
C GLY A 57 1.10 -18.17 0.87
N ILE A 58 1.89 -17.68 1.83
CA ILE A 58 2.03 -16.25 2.10
C ILE A 58 2.63 -15.53 0.89
N ARG A 59 3.67 -16.11 0.26
CA ARG A 59 4.29 -15.52 -0.94
C ARG A 59 3.31 -15.40 -2.10
N ALA A 60 2.46 -16.41 -2.32
CA ALA A 60 1.45 -16.40 -3.37
C ALA A 60 0.40 -15.30 -3.13
N LYS A 61 -0.14 -15.21 -1.91
CA LYS A 61 -1.15 -14.19 -1.55
C LYS A 61 -0.61 -12.76 -1.65
N LEU A 62 0.65 -12.54 -1.27
CA LEU A 62 1.29 -11.23 -1.46
C LEU A 62 1.37 -10.86 -2.94
N ARG A 63 1.73 -11.79 -3.82
CA ARG A 63 1.75 -11.56 -5.27
C ARG A 63 0.35 -11.27 -5.84
N GLU A 64 -0.67 -12.01 -5.39
CA GLU A 64 -2.07 -11.77 -5.78
C GLU A 64 -2.56 -10.38 -5.35
N ALA A 65 -2.08 -9.89 -4.19
CA ALA A 65 -2.36 -8.54 -3.71
C ALA A 65 -1.53 -7.44 -4.42
N GLY A 66 -0.76 -7.79 -5.45
CA GLY A 66 0.11 -6.86 -6.19
C GLY A 66 1.41 -6.51 -5.46
N VAL A 67 1.74 -7.18 -4.35
CA VAL A 67 2.97 -6.95 -3.58
C VAL A 67 4.04 -7.92 -4.07
N VAL A 68 5.07 -7.37 -4.72
CA VAL A 68 6.26 -8.13 -5.13
C VAL A 68 7.35 -7.92 -4.11
N LEU A 69 7.80 -9.02 -3.49
CA LEU A 69 8.98 -9.02 -2.64
C LEU A 69 10.23 -9.22 -3.51
N GLU A 70 11.17 -8.28 -3.44
CA GLU A 70 12.51 -8.36 -3.97
C GLU A 70 13.47 -8.63 -2.81
N ASP A 71 14.14 -9.79 -2.83
CA ASP A 71 15.20 -10.04 -1.86
C ASP A 71 16.40 -9.18 -2.23
N THR A 72 16.78 -8.27 -1.33
CA THR A 72 18.04 -7.51 -1.44
C THR A 72 18.98 -7.91 -0.32
N SER A 73 20.28 -7.71 -0.52
CA SER A 73 21.33 -7.97 0.49
C SER A 73 21.16 -7.15 1.78
N GLU A 74 20.30 -6.13 1.78
CA GLU A 74 19.97 -5.28 2.94
C GLU A 74 18.60 -5.63 3.59
N GLY A 75 17.88 -6.62 3.06
CA GLY A 75 16.53 -7.00 3.51
C GLY A 75 15.54 -7.15 2.34
N SER A 76 14.35 -7.72 2.58
CA SER A 76 13.32 -7.84 1.55
C SER A 76 12.69 -6.46 1.28
N LYS A 77 13.01 -5.85 0.13
CA LYS A 77 12.30 -4.65 -0.36
C LYS A 77 11.06 -5.09 -1.12
N TRP A 78 10.02 -4.27 -1.15
CA TRP A 78 8.80 -4.64 -1.86
C TRP A 78 8.23 -3.51 -2.69
N LYS A 79 7.52 -3.87 -3.76
CA LYS A 79 6.90 -2.92 -4.70
C LYS A 79 5.45 -3.32 -4.97
N LEU A 80 4.57 -2.32 -5.02
CA LEU A 80 3.21 -2.48 -5.56
C LEU A 80 3.27 -2.44 -7.08
N MET A 81 2.72 -3.47 -7.73
CA MET A 81 2.42 -3.49 -9.16
C MET A 81 1.09 -2.82 -9.49
#